data_AF-A0A4S4LVQ0-F1
#
_entry.id   AF-A0A4S4LVQ0-F1
#
_cell.length_a   1.000
_cell.length_b   1.000
_cell.length_c   1.000
_cell.angle_alpha   90.00
_cell.angle_beta   90.00
_cell.angle_gamma   90.00
#
_symmetry.space_group_name_H-M   'P 1'
#
loop_
_entity.id
_entity.type
_entity.pdbx_description
1 polymer ?
#
loop_
_entity_poly.entity_id
_entity_poly.type
_entity_poly.pdbx_seq_one_letter_code
_entity_poly.pdbx_strand_id
1 'polypeptide(L)'
;MFLTHLLALVLASVPALGQIVYDSQHNLTSLVGTWSSGSKAVVTGSGFANPANKSFTYAKTTGVSYSFTGDGFYEIARYRFNGNGTQPNCITGVINWSHGTYDLVDNGSIVMTPFGDGFQQIQDTCAAVSNFIEDYNLTELYQSWQIFQDPIDGYKLHLFQFDGSPVAPQFQVSTTPNMLPTRNLRNTTNTTSSSVAARDVLATNTAANRWEAAGAGRVLFALFGLALLSVLL
;
A
#
# COMPACT_ATOMS: atom_id res chain seq x y z
N MET A 1 11.27 40.75 -42.76
CA MET A 1 9.94 40.11 -42.64
C MET A 1 10.05 38.57 -42.57
N PHE A 2 11.03 38.01 -41.84
CA PHE A 2 11.20 36.55 -41.71
C PHE A 2 11.31 36.05 -40.26
N LEU A 3 11.25 36.96 -39.28
CA LEU A 3 11.44 36.65 -37.86
C LEU A 3 10.13 36.38 -37.10
N THR A 4 8.98 36.54 -37.76
CA THR A 4 7.65 36.39 -37.16
C THR A 4 7.04 35.01 -37.34
N HIS A 5 7.64 34.12 -38.14
CA HIS A 5 7.11 32.77 -38.40
C HIS A 5 7.72 31.68 -37.51
N LEU A 6 8.81 31.96 -36.80
CA LEU A 6 9.46 30.98 -35.93
C LEU A 6 8.83 30.85 -34.53
N LEU A 7 8.01 31.83 -34.12
CA LEU A 7 7.36 31.81 -32.80
C LEU A 7 6.07 30.97 -32.77
N ALA A 8 5.47 30.68 -33.93
CA ALA A 8 4.21 29.92 -34.00
C ALA A 8 4.42 28.39 -33.91
N LEU A 9 5.63 27.87 -34.18
CA LEU A 9 5.88 26.42 -34.17
C LEU A 9 6.21 25.85 -32.79
N VAL A 10 6.56 26.69 -31.81
CA VAL A 10 6.97 26.25 -30.46
C VAL A 10 5.76 26.02 -29.53
N LEU A 11 4.57 26.57 -29.86
CA LEU A 11 3.34 26.35 -29.08
C LEU A 11 2.55 25.09 -29.50
N ALA A 12 2.96 24.38 -30.55
CA ALA A 12 2.24 23.21 -31.05
C ALA A 12 2.71 21.86 -30.46
N SER A 13 3.72 21.87 -29.57
CA SER A 13 4.26 20.66 -28.93
C SER A 13 3.93 20.56 -27.44
N VAL A 14 2.80 21.12 -27.01
CA VAL A 14 2.23 20.70 -25.73
C VAL A 14 1.51 19.39 -26.01
N PRO A 15 1.95 18.23 -25.48
CA PRO A 15 1.08 17.07 -25.46
C PRO A 15 -0.16 17.52 -24.70
N ALA A 16 -1.28 17.66 -25.41
CA ALA A 16 -2.56 17.69 -24.73
C ALA A 16 -2.59 16.39 -23.93
N LEU A 17 -2.43 16.50 -22.61
CA LEU A 17 -2.87 15.46 -21.70
C LEU A 17 -4.37 15.37 -21.94
N GLY A 18 -4.77 14.56 -22.91
CA GLY A 18 -6.16 14.28 -23.17
C GLY A 18 -6.72 13.74 -21.88
N GLN A 19 -7.68 14.45 -21.30
CA GLN A 19 -8.48 13.93 -20.22
C GLN A 19 -9.02 12.58 -20.69
N ILE A 20 -8.73 11.51 -19.96
CA ILE A 20 -9.23 10.19 -20.32
C ILE A 20 -10.75 10.23 -20.21
N VAL A 21 -11.41 10.12 -21.36
CA VAL A 21 -12.85 9.95 -21.43
C VAL A 21 -13.12 8.49 -21.13
N TYR A 22 -13.81 8.21 -20.03
CA TYR A 22 -14.28 6.87 -19.68
C TYR A 22 -15.47 6.47 -20.57
N ASP A 23 -15.20 6.34 -21.87
CA ASP A 23 -16.15 5.86 -22.88
C ASP A 23 -15.96 4.37 -23.16
N SER A 24 -16.65 3.87 -24.18
CA SER A 24 -16.57 2.48 -24.65
C SER A 24 -15.16 2.05 -25.09
N GLN A 25 -14.22 2.97 -25.25
CA GLN A 25 -12.82 2.69 -25.58
C GLN A 25 -12.00 2.29 -24.35
N HIS A 26 -12.41 2.71 -23.14
CA HIS A 26 -11.80 2.27 -21.88
C HIS A 26 -12.56 1.10 -21.26
N ASN A 27 -13.90 1.05 -21.39
CA ASN A 27 -14.71 -0.03 -20.82
C ASN A 27 -15.94 -0.39 -21.66
N LEU A 28 -16.10 -1.68 -21.98
CA LEU A 28 -17.30 -2.17 -22.68
C LEU A 28 -18.58 -2.10 -21.84
N THR A 29 -18.46 -1.97 -20.51
CA THR A 29 -19.59 -1.84 -19.58
C THR A 29 -19.18 -0.99 -18.37
N SER A 30 -20.15 -0.67 -17.50
CA SER A 30 -19.88 0.02 -16.24
C SER A 30 -19.02 -0.82 -15.30
N LEU A 31 -18.14 -0.17 -14.54
CA LEU A 31 -17.38 -0.78 -13.45
C LEU A 31 -18.28 -1.27 -12.31
N VAL A 32 -19.48 -0.69 -12.19
CA VAL A 32 -20.45 -0.99 -11.13
C VAL A 32 -20.85 -2.46 -11.17
N GLY A 33 -20.83 -3.09 -10.00
CA GLY A 33 -21.15 -4.51 -9.83
C GLY A 33 -20.15 -5.21 -8.94
N THR A 34 -20.28 -6.54 -8.88
CA THR A 34 -19.38 -7.43 -8.13
C THR A 34 -18.56 -8.25 -9.09
N TRP A 35 -17.24 -8.23 -8.89
CA TRP A 35 -16.24 -8.94 -9.69
C TRP A 35 -15.49 -9.92 -8.80
N SER A 36 -15.16 -11.11 -9.31
CA SER A 36 -14.43 -12.13 -8.55
C SER A 36 -13.51 -12.95 -9.44
N SER A 37 -12.33 -13.32 -8.94
CA SER A 37 -11.35 -14.12 -9.66
C SER A 37 -11.54 -15.63 -9.51
N GLY A 38 -10.86 -16.40 -10.37
CA GLY A 38 -10.73 -17.85 -10.24
C GLY A 38 -12.08 -18.57 -10.32
N SER A 39 -12.42 -19.35 -9.30
CA SER A 39 -13.69 -20.11 -9.22
C SER A 39 -14.92 -19.26 -8.88
N LYS A 40 -14.75 -17.94 -8.70
CA LYS A 40 -15.80 -17.00 -8.28
C LYS A 40 -16.36 -17.26 -6.88
N ALA A 41 -15.65 -18.03 -6.04
CA ALA A 41 -16.10 -18.42 -4.71
C ALA A 41 -15.89 -17.35 -3.62
N VAL A 42 -14.89 -16.49 -3.79
CA VAL A 42 -14.68 -15.32 -2.92
C VAL A 42 -15.56 -14.21 -3.46
N VAL A 43 -16.51 -13.73 -2.66
CA VAL A 43 -17.43 -12.66 -3.05
C VAL A 43 -17.54 -11.71 -1.88
N THR A 44 -17.48 -10.41 -2.14
CA THR A 44 -17.70 -9.36 -1.14
C THR A 44 -19.09 -9.46 -0.48
N GLY A 45 -19.27 -8.79 0.66
CA GLY A 45 -20.50 -8.71 1.42
C GLY A 45 -20.47 -9.49 2.74
N SER A 46 -21.65 -9.57 3.38
CA SER A 46 -21.84 -10.22 4.69
C SER A 46 -21.54 -11.72 4.70
N GLY A 47 -21.51 -12.35 3.52
CA GLY A 47 -21.10 -13.74 3.36
C GLY A 47 -19.60 -13.98 3.51
N PHE A 48 -18.77 -12.92 3.51
CA PHE A 48 -17.31 -13.02 3.57
C PHE A 48 -16.72 -12.44 4.85
N ALA A 49 -17.10 -11.22 5.22
CA ALA A 49 -16.58 -10.55 6.42
C ALA A 49 -17.71 -10.19 7.38
N ASN A 50 -17.41 -10.29 8.68
CA ASN A 50 -18.24 -9.77 9.75
C ASN A 50 -17.44 -8.75 10.58
N PRO A 51 -17.61 -7.44 10.33
CA PRO A 51 -16.88 -6.41 11.06
C PRO A 51 -17.26 -6.32 12.55
N ALA A 52 -18.49 -6.73 12.94
CA ALA A 52 -18.94 -6.58 14.32
C ALA A 52 -18.11 -7.44 15.30
N ASN A 53 -17.62 -8.59 14.86
CA ASN A 53 -16.80 -9.51 15.64
C ASN A 53 -15.38 -9.69 15.06
N LYS A 54 -14.98 -8.87 14.08
CA LYS A 54 -13.73 -9.01 13.30
C LYS A 54 -13.47 -10.45 12.82
N SER A 55 -14.46 -11.11 12.23
CA SER A 55 -14.29 -12.49 11.73
C SER A 55 -14.54 -12.62 10.23
N PHE A 56 -14.08 -13.73 9.66
CA PHE A 56 -14.29 -14.07 8.26
C PHE A 56 -15.02 -15.40 8.11
N THR A 57 -15.77 -15.53 7.02
CA THR A 57 -16.30 -16.79 6.51
C THR A 57 -15.43 -17.25 5.36
N TYR A 58 -14.78 -18.40 5.52
CA TYR A 58 -13.82 -18.91 4.55
C TYR A 58 -14.53 -19.47 3.32
N ALA A 59 -14.18 -18.96 2.14
CA ALA A 59 -14.57 -19.56 0.88
C ALA A 59 -13.87 -20.91 0.68
N LYS A 60 -14.49 -21.81 -0.09
CA LYS A 60 -13.93 -23.15 -0.39
C LYS A 60 -12.62 -23.09 -1.19
N THR A 61 -12.38 -21.99 -1.89
CA THR A 61 -11.19 -21.78 -2.74
C THR A 61 -10.72 -20.33 -2.58
N THR A 62 -9.43 -20.11 -2.78
CA THR A 62 -8.84 -18.78 -2.80
C THR A 62 -9.33 -17.93 -3.97
N GLY A 63 -9.19 -16.62 -3.80
CA GLY A 63 -9.62 -15.65 -4.78
C GLY A 63 -9.60 -14.25 -4.23
N VAL A 64 -9.98 -13.32 -5.09
CA VAL A 64 -10.12 -11.91 -4.81
C VAL A 64 -11.45 -11.48 -5.40
N SER A 65 -12.12 -10.56 -4.74
CA SER A 65 -13.34 -9.94 -5.22
C SER A 65 -13.34 -8.46 -4.92
N TYR A 66 -13.94 -7.71 -5.85
CA TYR A 66 -14.13 -6.28 -5.80
C TYR A 66 -15.61 -5.99 -6.04
N SER A 67 -16.21 -5.13 -5.23
CA SER A 67 -17.51 -4.53 -5.51
C SER A 67 -17.37 -3.03 -5.66
N PHE A 68 -18.06 -2.48 -6.65
CA PHE A 68 -18.10 -1.05 -6.95
C PHE A 68 -19.54 -0.56 -7.06
N THR A 69 -19.84 0.54 -6.41
CA THR A 69 -21.14 1.22 -6.49
C THR A 69 -21.08 2.44 -7.41
N GLY A 70 -22.22 2.85 -7.97
CA GLY A 70 -22.28 4.03 -8.85
C GLY A 70 -22.03 5.36 -8.13
N ASP A 71 -22.13 5.39 -6.80
CA ASP A 71 -21.91 6.54 -5.92
C ASP A 71 -20.47 6.60 -5.36
N GLY A 72 -19.55 5.80 -5.88
CA GLY A 72 -18.11 5.93 -5.58
C GLY A 72 -17.64 5.15 -4.36
N PHE A 73 -18.35 4.10 -3.93
CA PHE A 73 -17.89 3.20 -2.87
C PHE A 73 -17.38 1.87 -3.41
N TYR A 74 -16.40 1.31 -2.71
CA TYR A 74 -15.84 0.01 -3.03
C TYR A 74 -15.74 -0.89 -1.82
N GLU A 75 -15.71 -2.20 -2.07
CA GLU A 75 -15.32 -3.21 -1.10
C GLU A 75 -14.39 -4.24 -1.75
N ILE A 76 -13.41 -4.71 -0.98
CA ILE A 76 -12.43 -5.74 -1.36
C ILE A 76 -12.59 -6.92 -0.42
N ALA A 77 -12.63 -8.12 -0.99
CA ALA A 77 -12.51 -9.38 -0.30
C ALA A 77 -11.34 -10.17 -0.89
N ARG A 78 -10.37 -10.57 -0.06
CA ARG A 78 -9.17 -11.30 -0.49
C ARG A 78 -8.99 -12.53 0.37
N TYR A 79 -8.83 -13.67 -0.27
CA TYR A 79 -8.40 -14.90 0.38
C TYR A 79 -7.28 -15.52 -0.43
N ARG A 80 -6.06 -15.48 0.09
CA ARG A 80 -4.83 -15.89 -0.62
C ARG A 80 -3.95 -16.74 0.26
N PHE A 81 -3.14 -17.59 -0.37
CA PHE A 81 -2.04 -18.29 0.28
C PHE A 81 -0.71 -17.79 -0.30
N ASN A 82 0.28 -17.61 0.58
CA ASN A 82 1.67 -17.46 0.21
C ASN A 82 2.39 -18.78 0.51
N GLY A 83 2.94 -19.41 -0.53
CA GLY A 83 3.65 -20.67 -0.41
C GLY A 83 5.14 -20.45 -0.15
N ASN A 84 5.73 -21.32 0.67
CA ASN A 84 7.18 -21.33 0.92
C ASN A 84 7.82 -22.53 0.22
N GLY A 85 8.54 -22.28 -0.87
CA GLY A 85 9.18 -23.33 -1.67
C GLY A 85 10.32 -24.07 -0.96
N THR A 86 10.96 -23.44 0.04
CA THR A 86 12.02 -24.06 0.85
C THR A 86 11.45 -24.91 1.97
N GLN A 87 10.34 -24.46 2.58
CA GLN A 87 9.64 -25.17 3.66
C GLN A 87 8.15 -25.28 3.33
N PRO A 88 7.73 -26.30 2.54
CA PRO A 88 6.35 -26.43 2.07
C PRO A 88 5.30 -26.57 3.18
N ASN A 89 5.69 -26.98 4.38
CA ASN A 89 4.83 -27.04 5.57
C ASN A 89 4.59 -25.66 6.22
N CYS A 90 5.34 -24.64 5.81
CA CYS A 90 5.26 -23.27 6.33
C CYS A 90 4.53 -22.35 5.36
N ILE A 91 3.26 -22.63 5.11
CA ILE A 91 2.40 -21.75 4.30
C ILE A 91 1.80 -20.64 5.17
N THR A 92 1.58 -19.48 4.54
CA THR A 92 0.88 -18.36 5.16
C THR A 92 -0.45 -18.13 4.44
N GLY A 93 -1.56 -18.28 5.15
CA GLY A 93 -2.89 -17.87 4.70
C GLY A 93 -3.18 -16.43 5.09
N VAL A 94 -3.66 -15.63 4.14
CA VAL A 94 -4.09 -14.26 4.40
C VAL A 94 -5.51 -14.09 3.89
N ILE A 95 -6.41 -13.72 4.80
CA ILE A 95 -7.76 -13.31 4.47
C ILE A 95 -7.95 -11.86 4.90
N ASN A 96 -8.41 -11.02 3.98
CA ASN A 96 -8.43 -9.58 4.14
C ASN A 96 -9.74 -9.01 3.60
N TRP A 97 -10.26 -8.03 4.33
CA TRP A 97 -11.42 -7.24 3.94
C TRP A 97 -11.16 -5.76 4.20
N SER A 98 -11.55 -4.93 3.24
CA SER A 98 -11.48 -3.47 3.35
C SER A 98 -12.52 -2.83 2.44
N HIS A 99 -13.03 -1.68 2.85
CA HIS A 99 -14.00 -0.91 2.08
C HIS A 99 -13.80 0.59 2.30
N GLY A 100 -14.36 1.39 1.41
CA GLY A 100 -14.18 2.83 1.41
C GLY A 100 -14.70 3.49 0.15
N THR A 101 -14.08 4.60 -0.25
CA THR A 101 -14.41 5.35 -1.45
C THR A 101 -13.39 5.12 -2.55
N TYR A 102 -13.81 5.14 -3.80
CA TYR A 102 -12.91 5.07 -4.94
C TYR A 102 -13.11 6.25 -5.87
N ASP A 103 -12.02 6.72 -6.45
CA ASP A 103 -11.99 7.79 -7.43
C ASP A 103 -11.39 7.27 -8.74
N LEU A 104 -12.08 7.57 -9.85
CA LEU A 104 -11.57 7.37 -11.20
C LEU A 104 -10.85 8.66 -11.62
N VAL A 105 -9.53 8.63 -11.66
CA VAL A 105 -8.69 9.81 -11.90
C VAL A 105 -8.44 9.99 -13.40
N ASP A 106 -8.46 11.23 -13.90
CA ASP A 106 -8.30 11.59 -15.33
C ASP A 106 -7.10 10.96 -16.07
N ASN A 107 -6.13 10.38 -15.35
CA ASN A 107 -5.03 9.59 -15.89
C ASN A 107 -5.37 8.10 -16.14
N GLY A 108 -6.63 7.69 -15.97
CA GLY A 108 -7.10 6.32 -16.16
C GLY A 108 -6.88 5.39 -14.97
N SER A 109 -6.34 5.91 -13.86
CA SER A 109 -6.12 5.12 -12.65
C SER A 109 -7.35 5.07 -11.74
N ILE A 110 -7.39 4.07 -10.86
CA ILE A 110 -8.36 3.98 -9.76
C ILE A 110 -7.60 4.18 -8.46
N VAL A 111 -8.04 5.14 -7.64
CA VAL A 111 -7.56 5.33 -6.27
C VAL A 111 -8.64 4.85 -5.32
N MET A 112 -8.30 3.93 -4.41
CA MET A 112 -9.20 3.37 -3.41
C MET A 112 -8.76 3.81 -2.02
N THR A 113 -9.59 4.62 -1.36
CA THR A 113 -9.33 5.18 -0.04
C THR A 113 -10.22 4.49 1.01
N PRO A 114 -9.65 3.71 1.95
CA PRO A 114 -10.43 2.97 2.94
C PRO A 114 -11.04 3.88 4.02
N PHE A 115 -12.12 3.44 4.65
CA PHE A 115 -12.69 4.11 5.85
C PHE A 115 -11.86 3.92 7.13
N GLY A 116 -10.83 3.07 7.09
CA GLY A 116 -9.95 2.79 8.24
C GLY A 116 -10.40 1.69 9.18
N ASP A 117 -11.49 0.98 8.85
CA ASP A 117 -12.04 -0.14 9.59
C ASP A 117 -11.86 -1.49 8.87
N GLY A 118 -11.02 -1.56 7.84
CA GLY A 118 -10.60 -2.83 7.25
C GLY A 118 -9.80 -3.68 8.23
N PHE A 119 -9.76 -4.99 8.03
CA PHE A 119 -8.95 -5.91 8.83
C PHE A 119 -8.46 -7.10 8.00
N GLN A 120 -7.42 -7.75 8.49
CA GLN A 120 -6.94 -9.01 7.93
C GLN A 120 -6.64 -10.00 9.02
N GLN A 121 -6.84 -11.28 8.70
CA GLN A 121 -6.39 -12.39 9.50
C GLN A 121 -5.22 -13.06 8.77
N ILE A 122 -4.13 -13.25 9.51
CA ILE A 122 -2.92 -13.89 9.04
C ILE A 122 -2.79 -15.21 9.79
N GLN A 123 -2.65 -16.30 9.04
CA GLN A 123 -2.44 -17.64 9.56
C GLN A 123 -1.09 -18.14 9.05
N ASP A 124 -0.10 -18.24 9.93
CA ASP A 124 1.24 -18.70 9.59
C ASP A 124 1.58 -19.94 10.40
N THR A 125 1.78 -21.07 9.72
CA THR A 125 1.97 -22.36 10.42
C THR A 125 3.29 -22.43 11.18
N CYS A 126 4.28 -21.62 10.81
CA CYS A 126 5.65 -21.70 11.33
C CYS A 126 6.09 -20.47 12.12
N ALA A 127 5.29 -19.40 12.14
CA ALA A 127 5.55 -18.23 12.98
C ALA A 127 5.28 -18.52 14.48
N ALA A 128 5.87 -17.70 15.35
CA ALA A 128 5.64 -17.78 16.79
C ALA A 128 4.16 -17.48 17.18
N VAL A 129 3.49 -16.62 16.42
CA VAL A 129 2.05 -16.38 16.51
C VAL A 129 1.43 -16.89 15.22
N SER A 130 0.73 -18.02 15.30
CA SER A 130 0.27 -18.74 14.13
C SER A 130 -1.06 -18.29 13.56
N ASN A 131 -1.81 -17.48 14.31
CA ASN A 131 -3.10 -16.96 13.87
C ASN A 131 -3.41 -15.67 14.64
N PHE A 132 -3.54 -14.56 13.93
CA PHE A 132 -3.91 -13.28 14.53
C PHE A 132 -4.69 -12.42 13.53
N ILE A 133 -5.42 -11.44 14.08
CA ILE A 133 -6.19 -10.45 13.32
C ILE A 133 -5.64 -9.07 13.63
N GLU A 134 -5.39 -8.30 12.59
CA GLU A 134 -4.92 -6.92 12.67
C GLU A 134 -5.78 -6.00 11.82
N ASP A 135 -5.76 -4.71 12.14
CA ASP A 135 -6.48 -3.71 11.34
C ASP A 135 -5.70 -3.44 10.04
N TYR A 136 -6.46 -3.22 8.95
CA TYR A 136 -5.93 -3.01 7.61
C TYR A 136 -6.49 -1.70 7.05
N ASN A 137 -5.59 -0.75 6.80
CA ASN A 137 -5.94 0.60 6.38
C ASN A 137 -4.96 1.10 5.29
N LEU A 138 -4.87 0.36 4.19
CA LEU A 138 -4.02 0.72 3.07
C LEU A 138 -4.86 1.32 1.94
N THR A 139 -4.42 2.49 1.45
CA THR A 139 -4.91 3.08 0.20
C THR A 139 -4.30 2.32 -0.97
N GLU A 140 -5.12 1.91 -1.93
CA GLU A 140 -4.66 1.16 -3.10
C GLU A 140 -4.78 2.00 -4.37
N LEU A 141 -3.73 1.96 -5.19
CA LEU A 141 -3.69 2.57 -6.51
C LEU A 141 -3.61 1.46 -7.56
N TYR A 142 -4.58 1.46 -8.48
CA TYR A 142 -4.50 0.70 -9.71
C TYR A 142 -4.17 1.65 -10.85
N GLN A 143 -2.96 1.54 -11.42
CA GLN A 143 -2.46 2.48 -12.43
C GLN A 143 -3.36 2.51 -13.67
N SER A 144 -3.90 1.35 -14.04
CA SER A 144 -4.83 1.23 -15.16
C SER A 144 -5.79 0.08 -14.93
N TRP A 145 -6.89 0.11 -15.68
CA TRP A 145 -7.90 -0.91 -15.66
C TRP A 145 -8.60 -0.95 -17.02
N GLN A 146 -9.22 -2.09 -17.33
CA GLN A 146 -10.02 -2.26 -18.53
C GLN A 146 -11.08 -3.32 -18.31
N ILE A 147 -12.23 -3.12 -18.94
CA ILE A 147 -13.29 -4.13 -19.01
C ILE A 147 -13.48 -4.55 -20.45
N PHE A 148 -13.31 -5.85 -20.68
CA PHE A 148 -13.58 -6.49 -21.96
C PHE A 148 -14.54 -7.67 -21.79
N GLN A 149 -15.10 -8.14 -22.90
CA GLN A 149 -16.05 -9.24 -22.91
C GLN A 149 -15.36 -10.49 -23.47
N ASP A 150 -15.28 -11.52 -22.65
CA ASP A 150 -14.86 -12.85 -23.05
C ASP A 150 -16.05 -13.61 -23.66
N PRO A 151 -15.88 -14.29 -24.80
CA PRO A 151 -16.98 -15.02 -25.46
C PRO A 151 -17.59 -16.16 -24.63
N ILE A 152 -16.84 -16.71 -23.67
CA ILE A 152 -17.24 -17.87 -22.87
C ILE A 152 -17.67 -17.43 -21.47
N ASP A 153 -16.89 -16.57 -20.83
CA ASP A 153 -17.07 -16.22 -19.42
C ASP A 153 -17.83 -14.90 -19.20
N GLY A 154 -18.08 -14.12 -20.25
CA GLY A 154 -18.72 -12.81 -20.16
C GLY A 154 -17.75 -11.68 -19.81
N TYR A 155 -18.21 -10.63 -19.12
CA TYR A 155 -17.38 -9.47 -18.81
C TYR A 155 -16.27 -9.81 -17.82
N LYS A 156 -15.05 -9.35 -18.14
CA LYS A 156 -13.85 -9.47 -17.32
C LYS A 156 -13.28 -8.08 -17.04
N LEU A 157 -13.00 -7.82 -15.77
CA LEU A 157 -12.26 -6.66 -15.30
C LEU A 157 -10.80 -7.06 -15.08
N HIS A 158 -9.90 -6.36 -15.78
CA HIS A 158 -8.46 -6.42 -15.53
C HIS A 158 -8.03 -5.15 -14.80
N LEU A 159 -7.33 -5.34 -13.70
CA LEU A 159 -6.73 -4.28 -12.90
C LEU A 159 -5.21 -4.45 -12.96
N PHE A 160 -4.49 -3.33 -13.04
CA PHE A 160 -3.03 -3.31 -12.98
C PHE A 160 -2.61 -2.54 -11.74
N GLN A 161 -1.74 -3.14 -10.93
CA GLN A 161 -1.22 -2.54 -9.70
C GLN A 161 -0.42 -1.27 -10.01
N PHE A 162 0.03 -0.57 -8.96
CA PHE A 162 0.82 0.65 -9.09
C PHE A 162 2.12 0.48 -9.91
N ASP A 163 2.67 -0.73 -9.96
CA ASP A 163 3.87 -1.11 -10.72
C ASP A 163 3.57 -1.65 -12.12
N GLY A 164 2.30 -1.62 -12.54
CA GLY A 164 1.82 -2.16 -13.81
C GLY A 164 1.67 -3.68 -13.83
N SER A 165 1.94 -4.39 -12.73
CA SER A 165 1.73 -5.84 -12.69
C SER A 165 0.23 -6.17 -12.70
N PRO A 166 -0.21 -7.18 -13.47
CA PRO A 166 -1.62 -7.51 -13.56
C PRO A 166 -2.10 -8.17 -12.26
N VAL A 167 -3.27 -7.75 -11.80
CA VAL A 167 -4.05 -8.50 -10.80
C VAL A 167 -4.69 -9.72 -11.48
N ALA A 168 -4.99 -10.77 -10.71
CA ALA A 168 -5.76 -11.90 -11.21
C ALA A 168 -7.03 -11.41 -11.95
N PRO A 169 -7.36 -11.97 -13.14
CA PRO A 169 -8.55 -11.58 -13.88
C PRO A 169 -9.83 -11.70 -13.04
N GLN A 170 -10.68 -10.69 -13.09
CA GLN A 170 -11.91 -10.63 -12.32
C GLN A 170 -13.12 -10.84 -13.23
N PHE A 171 -13.93 -11.85 -12.95
CA PHE A 171 -15.16 -12.15 -13.69
C PHE A 171 -16.33 -11.41 -13.06
N GLN A 172 -17.24 -10.85 -13.87
CA GLN A 172 -18.46 -10.26 -13.34
C GLN A 172 -19.36 -11.36 -12.76
N VAL A 173 -19.65 -11.28 -11.46
CA VAL A 173 -20.55 -12.21 -10.75
C VAL A 173 -21.94 -11.63 -10.59
N SER A 174 -22.04 -10.30 -10.46
CA SER A 174 -23.30 -9.58 -10.33
C SER A 174 -23.17 -8.18 -10.94
N THR A 175 -24.20 -7.71 -11.63
CA THR A 175 -24.30 -6.32 -12.11
C THR A 175 -24.67 -5.34 -11.00
N THR A 176 -25.17 -5.85 -9.87
CA THR A 176 -25.41 -5.08 -8.64
C THR A 176 -24.25 -5.32 -7.66
N PRO A 177 -23.72 -4.27 -7.01
CA PRO A 177 -22.71 -4.44 -5.97
C PRO A 177 -23.24 -5.24 -4.79
N ASN A 178 -22.46 -6.23 -4.34
CA ASN A 178 -22.72 -7.00 -3.13
C ASN A 178 -21.65 -6.66 -2.10
N MET A 179 -21.97 -5.79 -1.15
CA MET A 179 -21.01 -5.28 -0.17
C MET A 179 -21.72 -4.93 1.14
N LEU A 180 -20.94 -4.76 2.19
CA LEU A 180 -21.40 -4.28 3.48
C LEU A 180 -21.76 -2.77 3.42
N PRO A 181 -22.43 -2.21 4.45
CA PRO A 181 -22.86 -0.81 4.41
C PRO A 181 -21.70 0.17 4.23
N THR A 182 -21.88 1.17 3.36
CA THR A 182 -20.89 2.16 2.91
C THR A 182 -20.63 3.28 3.92
N ARG A 183 -20.27 2.88 5.14
CA ARG A 183 -19.90 3.77 6.25
C ARG A 183 -18.90 3.07 7.14
N ASN A 184 -18.20 3.80 8.00
CA ASN A 184 -17.37 3.16 9.00
C ASN A 184 -18.21 2.24 9.92
N LEU A 185 -17.80 0.96 10.03
CA LEU A 185 -18.48 -0.11 10.77
C LEU A 185 -17.80 -0.45 12.10
N ARG A 186 -16.59 0.06 12.36
CA ARG A 186 -15.84 -0.22 13.60
C ARG A 186 -15.13 1.03 14.11
N ASN A 187 -15.15 1.23 15.42
CA ASN A 187 -14.33 2.28 16.04
C ASN A 187 -12.87 1.81 16.15
N THR A 188 -12.08 2.02 15.10
CA THR A 188 -10.63 1.80 15.12
C THR A 188 -9.96 3.04 15.69
N THR A 189 -9.39 2.93 16.88
CA THR A 189 -8.43 3.93 17.33
C THR A 189 -7.20 3.74 16.48
N ASN A 190 -7.00 4.63 15.49
CA ASN A 190 -5.67 4.79 14.91
C ASN A 190 -4.79 5.21 16.08
N THR A 191 -4.09 4.24 16.67
CA THR A 191 -2.91 4.52 17.49
C THR A 191 -1.89 5.07 16.51
N THR A 192 -2.06 6.35 16.14
CA THR A 192 -0.96 7.16 15.69
C THR A 192 0.05 7.00 16.79
N SER A 193 1.06 6.16 16.55
CA SER A 193 2.24 6.11 17.39
C SER A 193 2.62 7.56 17.57
N SER A 194 2.52 7.99 18.82
CA SER A 194 2.68 9.34 19.32
C SER A 194 3.61 10.11 18.40
N SER A 195 3.20 11.31 18.00
CA SER A 195 4.14 12.32 17.52
C SER A 195 5.40 12.18 18.36
N VAL A 196 6.47 11.68 17.74
CA VAL A 196 7.79 11.78 18.29
C VAL A 196 7.95 13.29 18.42
N ALA A 197 7.78 13.80 19.64
CA ALA A 197 8.14 15.16 19.96
C ALA A 197 9.54 15.30 19.41
N ALA A 198 9.68 16.11 18.36
CA ALA A 198 10.97 16.42 17.79
C ALA A 198 11.82 16.87 18.98
N ARG A 199 12.78 16.03 19.38
CA ARG A 199 13.77 16.45 20.35
C ARG A 199 14.60 17.48 19.62
N ASP A 200 14.27 18.74 19.89
CA ASP A 200 15.02 19.92 19.48
C ASP A 200 16.46 19.74 19.95
N VAL A 201 17.35 19.38 19.02
CA VAL A 201 18.80 19.34 19.26
C VAL A 201 19.32 20.75 19.04
N LEU A 202 18.98 21.64 19.96
CA LEU A 202 19.66 22.93 20.12
C LEU A 202 19.77 23.29 21.59
N ALA A 203 20.42 22.42 22.37
CA ALA A 203 21.05 22.82 23.62
C ALA A 203 22.51 23.17 23.32
N THR A 204 22.76 24.47 23.14
CA THR A 204 24.11 25.05 23.14
C THR A 204 24.75 24.78 24.50
N ASN A 205 25.77 23.93 24.53
CA ASN A 205 26.61 23.72 25.70
C ASN A 205 27.48 24.95 25.95
N THR A 206 26.95 25.97 26.63
CA THR A 206 27.77 26.92 27.39
C THR A 206 27.93 26.38 28.81
N ALA A 207 28.73 25.33 28.93
CA ALA A 207 29.32 24.92 30.21
C ALA A 207 30.83 25.15 30.12
N ALA A 208 31.24 26.32 30.61
CA ALA A 208 32.63 26.68 30.76
C ALA A 208 33.31 25.74 31.77
N ASN A 209 34.07 24.77 31.28
CA ASN A 209 34.98 23.99 32.11
C ASN A 209 36.29 24.76 32.26
N ARG A 210 36.35 25.59 33.32
CA ARG A 210 37.59 26.11 33.89
C ARG A 210 38.40 24.93 34.42
N TRP A 211 39.60 24.71 33.88
CA TRP A 211 40.58 23.79 34.43
C TRP A 211 41.63 24.61 35.17
N GLU A 212 41.49 24.68 36.50
CA GLU A 212 42.51 25.22 37.40
C GLU A 212 43.50 24.10 37.75
N ALA A 213 44.75 24.30 37.36
CA ALA A 213 45.87 23.44 37.73
C ALA A 213 46.44 23.91 39.08
N ALA A 214 46.32 23.10 40.13
CA ALA A 214 47.23 23.16 41.28
C ALA A 214 47.08 21.92 42.18
N GLY A 215 48.15 21.15 42.33
CA GLY A 215 48.32 20.28 43.50
C GLY A 215 48.73 18.83 43.21
N ALA A 216 49.94 18.61 42.68
CA ALA A 216 50.62 17.33 42.86
C ALA A 216 52.09 17.60 43.21
N GLY A 217 52.47 17.13 44.39
CA GLY A 217 53.76 17.37 45.02
C GLY A 217 54.95 16.74 44.28
N ARG A 218 56.09 17.37 44.55
CA ARG A 218 57.44 17.03 44.09
C ARG A 218 57.77 15.55 44.24
N VAL A 219 58.22 14.92 43.15
CA VAL A 219 59.04 13.70 43.20
C VAL A 219 60.31 13.93 42.37
N LEU A 220 61.43 13.52 42.96
CA LEU A 220 62.82 13.83 42.60
C LEU A 220 63.35 13.10 41.35
N PHE A 221 64.41 13.70 40.81
CA PHE A 221 65.38 13.30 39.78
C PHE A 221 65.82 11.82 39.73
N ALA A 222 66.05 11.31 38.51
CA ALA A 222 67.23 10.53 38.04
C ALA A 222 66.96 10.05 36.59
N LEU A 223 67.64 10.57 35.55
CA LEU A 223 68.93 10.18 34.95
C LEU A 223 68.82 9.21 33.74
N PHE A 224 69.59 9.53 32.68
CA PHE A 224 69.92 8.78 31.44
C PHE A 224 68.79 8.57 30.41
N GLY A 225 68.95 8.74 29.09
CA GLY A 225 70.10 9.10 28.27
C GLY A 225 69.74 8.99 26.77
N LEU A 226 70.48 9.73 25.94
CA LEU A 226 70.74 9.55 24.50
C LEU A 226 69.61 9.66 23.47
N ALA A 227 69.62 10.80 22.78
CA ALA A 227 69.18 10.96 21.39
C ALA A 227 70.18 10.30 20.41
N LEU A 228 69.68 9.81 19.27
CA LEU A 228 70.30 9.67 17.93
C LEU A 228 69.29 8.82 17.11
N LEU A 229 69.00 8.98 15.82
CA LEU A 229 69.48 9.87 14.77
C LEU A 229 68.48 9.74 13.59
N SER A 230 68.41 10.80 12.80
CA SER A 230 67.94 10.89 11.42
C SER A 230 68.52 9.83 10.46
N VAL A 231 67.81 9.53 9.36
CA VAL A 231 68.17 9.84 7.95
C VAL A 231 67.46 8.87 6.98
N LEU A 232 66.89 9.49 5.94
CA LEU A 232 66.52 9.04 4.60
C LEU A 232 66.86 7.60 4.17
N LEU A 233 65.85 6.95 3.58
CA LEU A 233 65.79 6.64 2.15
C LEU A 233 64.33 6.66 1.67
#